data_AF-A0AAD7SBC5-F1
#
_entry.id   AF-A0AAD7SBC5-F1
#
_cell.length_a   1.000
_cell.length_b   1.000
_cell.length_c   1.000
_cell.angle_alpha   90.00
_cell.angle_beta   90.00
_cell.angle_gamma   90.00
#
_symmetry.space_group_name_H-M   'P 1'
#
loop_
_entity.id
_entity.type
_entity.pdbx_description
1 polymer ?
#
loop_
_entity_poly.entity_id
_entity_poly.type
_entity_poly.pdbx_seq_one_letter_code
_entity_poly.pdbx_strand_id
1 'polypeptide(L)'
;MGLHVENDEGSCEVTEVSKLEGEASINNRKGKLIFFYEWGIKATWTGTSKNGNKYKGNIEVPNLSDENDMEDLDISVTLCKDESETPLTAKGRKS
;
A
#
# COMPACT_ATOMS: atom_id res chain seq x y z
N MET A 1 -1.35 -16.06 1.47
CA MET A 1 -0.71 -15.39 2.62
C MET A 1 -0.51 -13.95 2.21
N GLY A 2 -1.33 -13.05 2.76
CA GLY A 2 -1.24 -11.61 2.53
C GLY A 2 -0.45 -10.91 3.63
N LEU A 3 -0.23 -9.62 3.45
CA LEU A 3 0.29 -8.74 4.50
C LEU A 3 -0.84 -8.47 5.51
N HIS A 4 -0.66 -8.90 6.76
CA HIS A 4 -1.63 -8.76 7.85
C HIS A 4 -1.02 -7.99 9.03
N VAL A 5 -1.79 -7.07 9.62
CA VAL A 5 -1.42 -6.29 10.80
C VAL A 5 -2.57 -6.33 11.81
N GLU A 6 -2.26 -6.53 13.08
CA GLU A 6 -3.24 -6.57 14.17
C GLU A 6 -2.71 -5.81 15.40
N ASN A 7 -3.60 -5.09 16.08
CA ASN A 7 -3.37 -4.44 17.36
C ASN A 7 -4.68 -4.33 18.18
N ASP A 8 -4.64 -3.65 19.32
CA ASP A 8 -5.79 -3.46 20.21
C ASP A 8 -6.97 -2.69 19.56
N GLU A 9 -6.74 -1.97 18.46
CA GLU A 9 -7.78 -1.24 17.72
C GLU A 9 -8.48 -2.10 16.65
N GLY A 10 -7.84 -3.18 16.21
CA GLY A 10 -8.37 -4.09 15.20
C GLY A 10 -7.29 -4.74 14.36
N SER A 11 -7.70 -5.30 13.23
CA SER A 11 -6.82 -5.94 12.26
C SER A 11 -7.09 -5.46 10.83
N CYS A 12 -6.07 -5.53 9.97
CA CYS A 12 -6.21 -5.33 8.54
C CYS A 12 -5.34 -6.29 7.75
N GLU A 13 -5.77 -6.62 6.54
CA GLU A 13 -5.04 -7.47 5.62
C GLU A 13 -5.17 -6.95 4.18
N VAL A 14 -4.07 -6.95 3.44
CA VAL A 14 -4.07 -6.75 1.99
C VAL A 14 -4.63 -7.99 1.32
N THR A 15 -5.74 -7.82 0.62
CA THR A 15 -6.50 -8.93 0.02
C THR A 15 -6.11 -9.22 -1.42
N GLU A 16 -5.71 -8.20 -2.17
CA GLU A 16 -5.39 -8.33 -3.59
C GLU A 16 -4.48 -7.20 -4.05
N VAL A 17 -3.54 -7.50 -4.94
CA VAL A 17 -2.84 -6.48 -5.73
C VAL A 17 -3.60 -6.35 -7.05
N SER A 18 -4.42 -5.30 -7.16
CA SER A 18 -5.31 -5.10 -8.31
C SER A 18 -4.61 -4.52 -9.51
N LYS A 19 -3.46 -3.86 -9.32
CA LYS A 19 -2.66 -3.29 -10.40
C LYS A 19 -1.18 -3.28 -10.03
N LEU A 20 -0.35 -3.71 -10.97
CA LEU A 20 1.11 -3.63 -10.88
C LEU A 20 1.63 -3.29 -12.28
N GLU A 21 2.02 -2.04 -12.48
CA GLU A 21 2.54 -1.54 -13.76
C GLU A 21 3.92 -0.94 -13.56
N GLY A 22 4.81 -1.19 -14.49
CA GLY A 22 6.19 -0.75 -14.37
C GLY A 22 7.15 -1.75 -14.97
N GLU A 23 8.43 -1.56 -14.65
CA GLU A 23 9.49 -2.41 -15.14
C GLU A 23 10.57 -2.62 -14.09
N ALA A 24 11.27 -3.73 -14.23
CA ALA A 24 12.48 -4.00 -13.49
C ALA A 24 13.52 -4.60 -14.43
N SER A 25 14.76 -4.16 -14.31
CA SER A 25 15.88 -4.71 -15.05
C SER A 25 17.05 -4.99 -14.13
N ILE A 26 17.76 -6.08 -14.44
CA ILE A 26 18.99 -6.46 -13.74
C ILE A 26 20.04 -6.75 -14.81
N ASN A 27 21.20 -6.11 -14.68
CA ASN A 27 22.33 -6.27 -15.58
C ASN A 27 23.62 -6.48 -14.79
N ASN A 28 24.47 -7.40 -15.24
CA ASN A 28 25.81 -7.55 -14.71
C ASN A 28 26.82 -6.99 -15.70
N ARG A 29 27.45 -5.87 -15.33
CA ARG A 29 28.46 -5.20 -16.14
C ARG A 29 29.79 -5.19 -15.40
N LYS A 30 30.77 -5.94 -15.92
CA LYS A 30 32.14 -6.00 -15.37
C LYS A 30 32.17 -6.39 -13.88
N GLY A 31 31.29 -7.30 -13.45
CA GLY A 31 31.23 -7.76 -12.07
C GLY A 31 30.46 -6.83 -11.12
N LYS A 32 29.94 -5.69 -11.60
CA LYS A 32 29.00 -4.85 -10.86
C LYS A 32 27.58 -5.21 -11.27
N LEU A 33 26.76 -5.56 -10.28
CA LEU A 33 25.33 -5.70 -10.45
C LEU A 33 24.70 -4.31 -10.51
N ILE A 34 23.95 -4.05 -11.58
CA ILE A 34 23.16 -2.83 -11.77
C ILE A 34 21.71 -3.31 -11.83
N PHE A 35 20.89 -2.80 -10.91
CA PHE A 35 19.46 -3.02 -10.90
C PHE A 35 18.75 -1.69 -11.11
N PHE A 36 17.55 -1.76 -11.65
CA PHE A 36 16.63 -0.65 -11.82
C PHE A 36 15.23 -1.20 -11.64
N TYR A 37 14.38 -0.49 -10.91
CA TYR A 37 12.96 -0.80 -10.86
C TYR A 37 12.13 0.47 -10.72
N GLU A 38 10.97 0.46 -11.35
CA GLU A 38 9.96 1.50 -11.21
C GLU A 38 8.59 0.86 -11.30
N TRP A 39 7.75 1.05 -10.29
CA TRP A 39 6.45 0.41 -10.16
C TRP A 39 5.39 1.39 -9.65
N GLY A 40 4.25 1.38 -10.32
CA GLY A 40 2.97 1.85 -9.82
C GLY A 40 2.12 0.68 -9.33
N ILE A 41 1.76 0.69 -8.05
CA ILE A 41 1.02 -0.39 -7.38
C ILE A 41 -0.36 0.10 -6.95
N LYS A 42 -1.39 -0.71 -7.17
CA LYS A 42 -2.68 -0.60 -6.49
C LYS A 42 -3.05 -1.92 -5.83
N ALA A 43 -3.53 -1.84 -4.61
CA ALA A 43 -3.95 -3.00 -3.84
C ALA A 43 -5.27 -2.72 -3.10
N THR A 44 -6.02 -3.78 -2.79
CA THR A 44 -7.20 -3.73 -1.94
C THR A 44 -6.87 -4.28 -0.56
N TRP A 45 -7.51 -3.73 0.46
CA TRP A 45 -7.39 -4.22 1.83
C TRP A 45 -8.75 -4.36 2.50
N THR A 46 -8.81 -5.27 3.46
CA THR A 46 -9.94 -5.41 4.38
C THR A 46 -9.47 -5.19 5.80
N GLY A 47 -10.34 -4.66 6.67
CA GLY A 47 -10.03 -4.52 8.09
C GLY A 47 -11.22 -4.81 8.97
N THR A 48 -10.96 -5.20 10.20
CA THR A 48 -11.96 -5.41 11.24
C THR A 48 -11.54 -4.64 12.49
N SER A 49 -12.34 -3.67 12.92
CA SER A 49 -12.10 -2.99 14.20
C SER A 49 -12.35 -3.92 15.39
N LYS A 50 -11.85 -3.56 16.57
CA LYS A 50 -12.13 -4.24 17.83
C LYS A 50 -13.63 -4.38 18.16
N ASN A 51 -14.48 -3.51 17.60
CA ASN A 51 -15.93 -3.54 17.77
C ASN A 51 -16.63 -4.45 16.76
N GLY A 52 -15.88 -5.13 15.88
CA GLY A 52 -16.41 -6.03 14.85
C GLY A 52 -16.83 -5.34 13.54
N ASN A 53 -16.73 -4.02 13.44
CA ASN A 53 -16.99 -3.31 12.18
C ASN A 53 -15.96 -3.71 11.13
N LYS A 54 -16.44 -4.06 9.93
CA LYS A 54 -15.61 -4.42 8.79
C LYS A 54 -15.45 -3.22 7.86
N TYR A 55 -14.29 -3.11 7.25
CA TYR A 55 -13.93 -2.05 6.32
C TYR A 55 -13.28 -2.64 5.08
N LYS A 56 -13.45 -1.94 3.96
CA LYS A 56 -12.76 -2.20 2.70
C LYS A 56 -12.17 -0.91 2.16
N GLY A 57 -11.01 -1.04 1.54
CA GLY A 57 -10.33 0.10 0.99
C GLY A 57 -9.29 -0.25 -0.06
N ASN A 58 -8.64 0.80 -0.57
CA ASN A 58 -7.57 0.69 -1.54
C ASN A 58 -6.29 1.35 -1.02
N ILE A 59 -5.16 0.82 -1.45
CA ILE A 59 -3.82 1.37 -1.29
C ILE A 59 -3.29 1.67 -2.70
N GLU A 60 -2.68 2.83 -2.89
CA GLU A 60 -2.00 3.19 -4.14
C GLU A 60 -0.63 3.80 -3.83
N VAL A 61 0.39 3.30 -4.53
CA VAL A 61 1.79 3.76 -4.47
C VAL A 61 2.26 3.95 -5.92
N PRO A 62 2.26 5.17 -6.46
CA PRO A 62 2.52 5.41 -7.88
C PRO A 62 4.02 5.49 -8.22
N ASN A 63 4.89 5.68 -7.22
CA ASN A 63 6.29 6.04 -7.39
C ASN A 63 7.26 5.10 -6.65
N LEU A 64 6.97 3.80 -6.61
CA LEU A 64 7.88 2.83 -6.00
C LEU A 64 9.05 2.55 -6.95
N SER A 65 10.22 3.14 -6.69
CA SER A 65 11.41 2.99 -7.54
C SER A 65 12.69 2.74 -6.73
N ASP A 66 13.81 2.42 -7.40
CA ASP A 66 15.13 2.34 -6.75
C ASP A 66 15.72 3.70 -6.39
N GLU A 67 15.13 4.79 -6.87
CA GLU A 67 15.54 6.17 -6.56
C GLU A 67 14.77 6.78 -5.37
N ASN A 68 13.61 6.22 -5.01
CA ASN A 68 12.77 6.71 -3.92
C ASN A 68 13.03 5.95 -2.61
N ASP A 69 13.43 6.67 -1.57
CA ASP A 69 13.47 6.12 -0.22
C ASP A 69 12.06 6.06 0.39
N MET A 70 11.91 5.37 1.53
CA MET A 70 10.59 5.22 2.20
C MET A 70 9.92 6.55 2.54
N GLU A 71 10.70 7.61 2.77
CA GLU A 71 10.19 8.96 3.08
C GLU A 71 9.66 9.69 1.83
N ASP A 72 10.07 9.27 0.63
CA ASP A 72 9.71 9.88 -0.65
C ASP A 72 8.57 9.14 -1.36
N LEU A 73 8.04 8.07 -0.77
CA LEU A 73 6.93 7.30 -1.35
C LEU A 73 5.60 8.01 -1.17
N ASP A 74 4.87 8.17 -2.27
CA ASP A 74 3.50 8.70 -2.27
C ASP A 74 2.52 7.58 -1.97
N ILE A 75 2.26 7.33 -0.68
CA ILE A 75 1.34 6.28 -0.25
C ILE A 75 -0.04 6.88 0.04
N SER A 76 -1.05 6.45 -0.71
CA SER A 76 -2.44 6.83 -0.46
C SER A 76 -3.27 5.64 -0.01
N VAL A 77 -4.05 5.83 1.05
CA VAL A 77 -4.96 4.81 1.60
C VAL A 77 -6.37 5.40 1.65
N THR A 78 -7.34 4.68 1.09
CA THR A 78 -8.73 5.14 0.96
C THR A 78 -9.72 4.07 1.43
N LEU A 79 -10.88 4.49 1.93
CA LEU A 79 -12.04 3.61 2.17
C LEU A 79 -12.93 3.58 0.92
N CYS A 80 -13.59 2.43 0.69
CA CYS A 80 -14.63 2.32 -0.32
C CYS A 80 -15.84 3.22 0.04
N LYS A 81 -16.52 3.75 -0.98
CA LYS A 81 -17.57 4.78 -0.83
C LYS A 81 -18.80 4.34 -0.01
N ASP A 82 -18.97 3.04 0.20
CA ASP A 82 -20.12 2.46 0.91
C ASP A 82 -19.82 2.15 2.39
N GLU A 83 -18.59 2.41 2.84
CA GLU A 83 -18.17 2.15 4.22
C GLU A 83 -18.50 3.34 5.14
N SER A 84 -18.96 3.05 6.36
CA SER A 84 -19.26 4.09 7.36
C SER A 84 -18.02 4.90 7.71
N GLU A 85 -18.16 6.24 7.81
CA GLU A 85 -17.05 7.11 8.22
C GLU A 85 -16.44 6.65 9.54
N THR A 86 -15.11 6.64 9.59
CA THR A 86 -14.38 6.30 10.81
C THR A 86 -13.55 7.50 11.28
N PRO A 87 -13.30 7.63 12.59
CA PRO A 87 -12.36 8.62 13.12
C PRO A 87 -10.95 8.51 12.53
N LEU A 88 -10.61 7.38 11.90
CA LEU A 88 -9.30 7.08 11.32
C LEU A 88 -9.07 7.80 9.98
N THR A 89 -10.09 7.95 9.12
CA THR A 89 -9.95 8.67 7.85
C THR A 89 -9.83 10.19 8.01
N ALA A 90 -10.23 10.73 9.16
CA ALA A 90 -10.08 12.16 9.47
C ALA A 90 -8.61 12.58 9.71
N LYS A 91 -7.70 11.64 10.03
CA LYS A 91 -6.29 11.94 10.37
C LYS A 91 -5.33 11.93 9.17
N GLY A 92 -5.74 11.38 8.02
CA GLY A 92 -4.91 11.28 6.80
C GLY A 92 -4.90 12.52 5.89
N ARG A 93 -5.71 13.55 6.20
CA ARG A 93 -5.62 14.88 5.60
C ARG A 93 -4.74 15.76 6.47
N LYS A 94 -3.42 15.67 6.34
CA LYS A 94 -2.54 16.77 6.73
C LYS A 94 -1.82 17.29 5.49
N SER A 95 -1.93 18.62 5.35
CA SER A 95 -1.38 19.51 4.34
C SER A 95 0.13 19.42 4.20
#